data_AF-A0A1B8DYB0-F1
#
_entry.id   AF-A0A1B8DYB0-F1
#
_cell.length_a   1.000
_cell.length_b   1.000
_cell.length_c   1.000
_cell.angle_alpha   90.00
_cell.angle_beta   90.00
_cell.angle_gamma   90.00
#
_symmetry.space_group_name_H-M   'P 1'
#
loop_
_entity.id
_entity.type
_entity.pdbx_description
1 polymer ?
#
loop_
_entity_poly.entity_id
_entity_poly.type
_entity_poly.pdbx_seq_one_letter_code
_entity_poly.pdbx_strand_id
1 'polypeptide(L)'
;MFTPYGTVEETPSFSPCSLTFPDTECVDYYKEINQHPNSEEEWRKVDKKLNNVLHIASCEYKPRTVEWLLNNADVDQTLSSARNIKGYTALEALESVLEAKRTTMEYGMMTIYISDNFTGFPTDAVNCVAALQGIQAPSRIQSLRLKFGCTCGQCVDGFFSARMREALLCQGELSHDMLDEYNDDGPFWAEMHGHATRHVAPDIQRNFTTNRSLRRGFVNIFAHVKDAMSRGASPRVQNVLDAWTSSGEWPPVTKSYFERGGAAVDALRVMFEAARDEDQWAGSGGLLDNIFGVDQVEEPAGLAALPHCRNDLEFGMVALMCGMPNL
;
A
#
# COMPACT_ATOMS: atom_id res chain seq x y z
N MET A 1 -12.00 44.15 -51.25
CA MET A 1 -12.11 42.71 -50.92
C MET A 1 -11.19 42.43 -49.74
N PHE A 2 -11.73 42.45 -48.52
CA PHE A 2 -11.08 41.89 -47.34
C PHE A 2 -12.23 41.42 -46.44
N THR A 3 -12.38 40.09 -46.36
CA THR A 3 -13.29 39.40 -45.44
C THR A 3 -12.73 39.50 -44.03
N PRO A 4 -13.52 39.83 -43.00
CA PRO A 4 -13.06 39.69 -41.62
C PRO A 4 -13.05 38.22 -41.25
N TYR A 5 -11.96 37.83 -40.59
CA TYR A 5 -11.78 36.52 -39.98
C TYR A 5 -12.94 36.20 -39.04
N GLY A 6 -13.55 35.04 -39.27
CA GLY A 6 -14.53 34.46 -38.36
C GLY A 6 -13.89 34.24 -36.99
N THR A 7 -14.57 34.73 -35.97
CA THR A 7 -14.39 34.30 -34.59
C THR A 7 -14.54 32.79 -34.53
N VAL A 8 -13.48 32.11 -34.10
CA VAL A 8 -13.52 30.70 -33.73
C VAL A 8 -14.55 30.57 -32.61
N GLU A 9 -15.70 29.96 -32.92
CA GLU A 9 -16.69 29.58 -31.92
C GLU A 9 -15.99 28.69 -30.88
N GLU A 10 -15.96 29.16 -29.64
CA GLU A 10 -15.65 28.34 -28.48
C GLU A 10 -16.68 27.22 -28.42
N THR A 11 -16.25 26.01 -28.78
CA THR A 11 -17.04 24.81 -28.54
C THR A 11 -17.33 24.71 -27.03
N PRO A 12 -18.60 24.55 -26.61
CA PRO A 12 -18.92 24.48 -25.18
C PRO A 12 -18.25 23.25 -24.59
N SER A 13 -17.39 23.50 -23.62
CA SER A 13 -16.80 22.51 -22.72
C SER A 13 -17.90 21.57 -22.19
N PHE A 14 -17.86 20.30 -22.61
CA PHE A 14 -18.78 19.29 -22.12
C PHE A 14 -18.52 18.95 -20.63
N SER A 15 -19.63 18.77 -19.88
CA SER A 15 -19.74 18.44 -18.45
C SER A 15 -19.05 19.36 -17.42
N PRO A 16 -19.45 20.65 -17.31
CA PRO A 16 -19.05 21.49 -16.17
C PRO A 16 -19.53 20.92 -14.83
N CYS A 17 -20.69 20.25 -14.82
CA CYS A 17 -21.35 19.77 -13.61
C CYS A 17 -20.47 18.82 -12.79
N SER A 18 -19.84 17.83 -13.44
CA SER A 18 -18.91 16.91 -12.76
C SER A 18 -17.64 17.59 -12.23
N LEU A 19 -17.35 18.83 -12.62
CA LEU A 19 -16.23 19.62 -12.10
C LEU A 19 -16.65 20.63 -11.03
N THR A 20 -17.91 21.06 -11.02
CA THR A 20 -18.35 22.22 -10.22
C THR A 20 -19.42 21.90 -9.18
N PHE A 21 -20.29 20.92 -9.42
CA PHE A 21 -21.41 20.63 -8.53
C PHE A 21 -21.02 19.56 -7.50
N PRO A 22 -21.69 19.48 -6.35
CA PRO A 22 -21.64 18.31 -5.47
C PRO A 22 -22.10 17.03 -6.17
N ASP A 23 -21.66 15.86 -5.69
CA ASP A 23 -21.98 14.56 -6.31
C ASP A 23 -23.50 14.31 -6.44
N THR A 24 -24.31 14.69 -5.44
CA THR A 24 -25.77 14.55 -5.51
C THR A 24 -26.43 15.42 -6.57
N GLU A 25 -25.97 16.66 -6.70
CA GLU A 25 -26.49 17.60 -7.71
C GLU A 25 -26.07 17.18 -9.13
N CYS A 26 -24.90 16.55 -9.27
CA CYS A 26 -24.48 15.93 -10.53
C CYS A 26 -25.46 14.83 -10.97
N VAL A 27 -25.84 13.95 -10.05
CA VAL A 27 -26.81 12.89 -10.32
C VAL A 27 -28.14 13.47 -10.79
N ASP A 28 -28.66 14.50 -10.12
CA ASP A 28 -29.95 15.08 -10.48
C ASP A 28 -29.90 15.78 -11.84
N TYR A 29 -28.82 16.50 -12.14
CA TYR A 29 -28.57 17.07 -13.47
C TYR A 29 -28.52 16.01 -14.58
N TYR A 30 -27.80 14.90 -14.37
CA TYR A 30 -27.72 13.85 -15.38
C TYR A 30 -29.04 13.07 -15.56
N LYS A 31 -29.85 12.92 -14.51
CA LYS A 31 -31.21 12.39 -14.63
C LYS A 31 -32.09 13.25 -15.52
N GLU A 32 -31.99 14.58 -15.42
CA GLU A 32 -32.74 15.51 -16.28
C GLU A 32 -32.29 15.37 -17.74
N ILE A 33 -30.97 15.35 -18.00
CA ILE A 33 -30.43 15.13 -19.36
C ILE A 33 -30.91 13.82 -19.95
N ASN A 34 -30.96 12.74 -19.17
CA ASN A 34 -31.35 11.43 -19.66
C ASN A 34 -32.82 11.36 -20.15
N GLN A 35 -33.66 12.30 -19.74
CA GLN A 35 -35.05 12.41 -20.19
C GLN A 35 -35.17 13.11 -21.55
N HIS A 36 -34.11 13.75 -22.04
CA HIS A 36 -34.14 14.46 -23.31
C HIS A 36 -34.09 13.47 -24.50
N PRO A 37 -34.79 13.76 -25.62
CA PRO A 37 -34.79 12.89 -26.80
C PRO A 37 -33.42 12.64 -27.42
N ASN A 38 -32.47 13.56 -27.20
CA ASN A 38 -31.11 13.52 -27.76
C ASN A 38 -30.04 13.17 -26.70
N SER A 39 -30.43 12.52 -25.60
CA SER A 39 -29.50 12.18 -24.52
C SER A 39 -28.29 11.36 -24.99
N GLU A 40 -28.46 10.49 -25.99
CA GLU A 40 -27.37 9.73 -26.60
C GLU A 40 -26.27 10.62 -27.22
N GLU A 41 -26.63 11.75 -27.82
CA GLU A 41 -25.66 12.70 -28.39
C GLU A 41 -24.87 13.41 -27.28
N GLU A 42 -25.52 13.68 -26.15
CA GLU A 42 -24.87 14.24 -24.97
C GLU A 42 -23.81 13.28 -24.42
N TRP A 43 -24.11 11.99 -24.29
CA TRP A 43 -23.18 10.99 -23.73
C TRP A 43 -21.92 10.78 -24.60
N ARG A 44 -21.98 11.08 -25.89
CA ARG A 44 -20.84 10.96 -26.83
C ARG A 44 -19.86 12.13 -26.75
N LYS A 45 -20.21 13.22 -26.08
CA LYS A 45 -19.34 14.40 -25.99
C LYS A 45 -18.13 14.10 -25.10
N VAL A 46 -17.01 14.74 -25.43
CA VAL A 46 -15.74 14.59 -24.73
C VAL A 46 -15.06 15.95 -24.55
N ASP A 47 -14.16 16.05 -23.58
CA ASP A 47 -13.32 17.23 -23.37
C ASP A 47 -12.13 17.29 -24.37
N LYS A 48 -11.26 18.30 -24.22
CA LYS A 48 -10.05 18.48 -25.04
C LYS A 48 -9.03 17.33 -24.90
N LYS A 49 -9.13 16.53 -23.86
CA LYS A 49 -8.30 15.35 -23.57
C LYS A 49 -9.02 14.05 -23.92
N LEU A 50 -10.15 14.12 -24.63
CA LEU A 50 -11.01 13.00 -24.98
C LEU A 50 -11.58 12.25 -23.77
N ASN A 51 -11.66 12.90 -22.61
CA ASN A 51 -12.37 12.34 -21.46
C ASN A 51 -13.88 12.50 -21.68
N ASN A 52 -14.61 11.40 -21.56
CA ASN A 52 -16.07 11.45 -21.47
C ASN A 52 -16.52 11.77 -20.04
N VAL A 53 -17.84 11.86 -19.83
CA VAL A 53 -18.42 12.18 -18.52
C VAL A 53 -18.02 11.20 -17.40
N LEU A 54 -17.85 9.92 -17.71
CA LEU A 54 -17.48 8.89 -16.73
C LEU A 54 -16.03 9.05 -16.26
N HIS A 55 -15.11 9.41 -17.16
CA HIS A 55 -13.71 9.74 -16.80
C HIS A 55 -13.64 10.93 -15.85
N ILE A 56 -14.42 11.97 -16.13
CA ILE A 56 -14.43 13.20 -15.32
C ILE A 56 -15.03 12.89 -13.95
N ALA A 57 -16.21 12.27 -13.89
CA ALA A 57 -16.88 11.94 -12.63
C ALA A 57 -16.04 11.00 -11.74
N SER A 58 -15.34 10.02 -12.34
CA SER A 58 -14.48 9.10 -11.59
C SER A 58 -13.28 9.83 -10.98
N CYS A 59 -12.58 10.66 -11.77
CA CYS A 59 -11.38 11.38 -11.32
C CYS A 59 -11.67 12.49 -10.32
N GLU A 60 -12.89 13.04 -10.32
CA GLU A 60 -13.40 14.01 -9.34
C GLU A 60 -14.03 13.34 -8.10
N TYR A 61 -13.89 12.01 -7.96
CA TYR A 61 -14.38 11.21 -6.84
C TYR A 61 -15.88 11.39 -6.55
N LYS A 62 -16.70 11.22 -7.60
CA LYS A 62 -18.17 11.32 -7.52
C LYS A 62 -18.84 9.95 -7.58
N PRO A 63 -18.82 9.15 -6.50
CA PRO A 63 -19.24 7.76 -6.54
C PRO A 63 -20.71 7.57 -6.93
N ARG A 64 -21.63 8.45 -6.48
CA ARG A 64 -23.05 8.35 -6.83
C ARG A 64 -23.27 8.64 -8.30
N THR A 65 -22.57 9.64 -8.82
CA THR A 65 -22.58 9.97 -10.25
C THR A 65 -22.02 8.82 -11.09
N VAL A 66 -20.87 8.25 -10.70
CA VAL A 66 -20.27 7.09 -11.38
C VAL A 66 -21.23 5.91 -11.41
N GLU A 67 -21.80 5.54 -10.27
CA GLU A 67 -22.77 4.45 -10.16
C GLU A 67 -24.01 4.72 -11.02
N TRP A 68 -24.54 5.94 -10.99
CA TRP A 68 -25.69 6.31 -11.81
C TRP A 68 -25.37 6.22 -13.31
N LEU A 69 -24.23 6.72 -13.76
CA LEU A 69 -23.80 6.69 -15.17
C LEU A 69 -23.65 5.25 -15.66
N LEU A 70 -22.99 4.38 -14.88
CA LEU A 70 -22.82 2.96 -15.21
C LEU A 70 -24.16 2.24 -15.37
N ASN A 71 -25.13 2.56 -14.52
CA ASN A 71 -26.43 1.89 -14.52
C ASN A 71 -27.44 2.44 -15.55
N ASN A 72 -27.29 3.70 -15.98
CA ASN A 72 -28.34 4.40 -16.74
C ASN A 72 -27.88 4.99 -18.07
N ALA A 73 -26.59 5.29 -18.24
CA ALA A 73 -26.05 5.97 -19.41
C ALA A 73 -25.00 5.16 -20.18
N ASP A 74 -24.33 4.20 -19.52
CA ASP A 74 -23.31 3.33 -20.12
C ASP A 74 -23.92 2.17 -20.94
N VAL A 75 -24.82 2.51 -21.87
CA VAL A 75 -25.42 1.54 -22.79
C VAL A 75 -24.33 0.94 -23.67
N ASP A 76 -24.34 -0.40 -23.78
CA ASP A 76 -23.35 -1.19 -24.52
C ASP A 76 -21.89 -0.92 -24.13
N GLN A 77 -21.65 -0.47 -22.88
CA GLN A 77 -20.31 -0.15 -22.34
C GLN A 77 -19.60 0.98 -23.10
N THR A 78 -20.37 1.86 -23.77
CA THR A 78 -19.82 2.95 -24.59
C THR A 78 -18.96 3.93 -23.78
N LEU A 79 -19.35 4.23 -22.54
CA LEU A 79 -18.63 5.15 -21.66
C LEU A 79 -17.46 4.47 -20.94
N SER A 80 -17.67 3.26 -20.43
CA SER A 80 -16.65 2.53 -19.66
C SER A 80 -15.52 1.98 -20.52
N SER A 81 -15.78 1.60 -21.77
CA SER A 81 -14.77 1.09 -22.71
C SER A 81 -14.04 2.19 -23.51
N ALA A 82 -14.59 3.41 -23.55
CA ALA A 82 -13.98 4.53 -24.25
C ALA A 82 -12.60 4.87 -23.67
N ARG A 83 -11.66 5.25 -24.55
CA ARG A 83 -10.29 5.62 -24.17
C ARG A 83 -10.05 7.11 -24.42
N ASN A 84 -9.44 7.78 -23.44
CA ASN A 84 -9.04 9.19 -23.56
C ASN A 84 -7.76 9.37 -24.39
N ILE A 85 -7.22 10.60 -24.45
CA ILE A 85 -6.01 10.92 -25.24
C ILE A 85 -4.75 10.18 -24.76
N LYS A 86 -4.72 9.72 -23.51
CA LYS A 86 -3.64 8.89 -22.96
C LYS A 86 -3.87 7.39 -23.21
N GLY A 87 -4.97 7.04 -23.86
CA GLY A 87 -5.37 5.65 -24.09
C GLY A 87 -6.03 4.99 -22.89
N TYR A 88 -6.40 5.72 -21.83
CA TYR A 88 -6.99 5.14 -20.63
C TYR A 88 -8.51 5.10 -20.68
N THR A 89 -9.09 4.01 -20.18
CA THR A 89 -10.49 3.93 -19.76
C THR A 89 -10.75 4.75 -18.50
N ALA A 90 -12.01 4.91 -18.11
CA ALA A 90 -12.37 5.67 -16.90
C ALA A 90 -11.78 5.08 -15.61
N LEU A 91 -11.64 3.74 -15.53
CA LEU A 91 -10.99 3.05 -14.42
C LEU A 91 -9.48 3.30 -14.44
N GLU A 92 -8.81 3.04 -15.57
CA GLU A 92 -7.36 3.24 -15.71
C GLU A 92 -6.96 4.71 -15.47
N ALA A 93 -7.80 5.67 -15.88
CA ALA A 93 -7.58 7.08 -15.62
C ALA A 93 -7.66 7.42 -14.13
N LEU A 94 -8.66 6.90 -13.42
CA LEU A 94 -8.80 7.06 -11.97
C LEU A 94 -7.61 6.42 -11.24
N GLU A 95 -7.25 5.18 -11.59
CA GLU A 95 -6.10 4.47 -11.01
C GLU A 95 -4.79 5.25 -11.23
N SER A 96 -4.60 5.83 -12.42
CA SER A 96 -3.44 6.71 -12.70
C SER A 96 -3.41 7.96 -11.82
N VAL A 97 -4.55 8.59 -11.56
CA VAL A 97 -4.64 9.75 -10.63
C VAL A 97 -4.35 9.31 -9.19
N LEU A 98 -4.86 8.16 -8.78
CA LEU A 98 -4.64 7.62 -7.44
C LEU A 98 -3.17 7.25 -7.21
N GLU A 99 -2.52 6.63 -8.19
CA GLU A 99 -1.09 6.30 -8.12
C GLU A 99 -0.22 7.56 -7.99
N ALA A 100 -0.55 8.63 -8.71
CA ALA A 100 0.16 9.91 -8.57
C ALA A 100 0.01 10.50 -7.15
N LYS A 101 -1.21 10.48 -6.59
CA LYS A 101 -1.48 10.97 -5.22
C LYS A 101 -0.88 10.08 -4.13
N ARG A 102 -0.72 8.79 -4.39
CA ARG A 102 -0.06 7.85 -3.50
C ARG A 102 1.44 8.14 -3.40
N THR A 103 2.08 8.38 -4.53
CA THR A 103 3.55 8.40 -4.63
C THR A 103 4.16 9.79 -4.49
N THR A 104 3.44 10.84 -4.89
CA THR A 104 4.00 12.19 -5.03
C THR A 104 3.11 13.31 -4.50
N MET A 105 3.73 14.39 -4.06
CA MET A 105 3.10 15.65 -3.69
C MET A 105 3.86 16.81 -4.34
N GLU A 106 3.13 17.76 -4.94
CA GLU A 106 3.72 18.99 -5.48
C GLU A 106 3.78 20.07 -4.41
N TYR A 107 4.95 20.68 -4.23
CA TYR A 107 5.15 21.84 -3.35
C TYR A 107 5.93 22.92 -4.11
N GLY A 108 5.18 23.87 -4.69
CA GLY A 108 5.74 24.89 -5.57
C GLY A 108 6.31 24.28 -6.85
N MET A 109 7.62 24.42 -7.07
CA MET A 109 8.33 23.83 -8.22
C MET A 109 8.98 22.46 -7.92
N MET A 110 8.71 21.88 -6.75
CA MET A 110 9.32 20.61 -6.32
C MET A 110 8.27 19.49 -6.26
N THR A 111 8.65 18.29 -6.70
CA THR A 111 7.91 17.05 -6.48
C THR A 111 8.56 16.29 -5.33
N ILE A 112 7.79 16.01 -4.29
CA ILE A 112 8.22 15.27 -3.09
C ILE A 112 7.64 13.87 -3.15
N TYR A 113 8.45 12.83 -2.94
CA TYR A 113 7.99 11.46 -2.83
C TYR A 113 7.39 11.20 -1.43
N ILE A 114 6.18 10.66 -1.38
CA ILE A 114 5.39 10.52 -0.13
C ILE A 114 4.82 9.12 0.10
N SER A 115 5.26 8.10 -0.66
CA SER A 115 4.68 6.75 -0.59
C SER A 115 4.69 6.18 0.83
N ASP A 116 5.75 6.41 1.59
CA ASP A 116 5.88 5.90 2.98
C ASP A 116 4.89 6.56 3.96
N ASN A 117 4.33 7.71 3.58
CA ASN A 117 3.33 8.44 4.38
C ASN A 117 1.89 8.20 3.90
N PHE A 118 1.69 7.30 2.93
CA PHE A 118 0.38 7.03 2.38
C PHE A 118 -0.50 6.28 3.40
N THR A 119 -1.66 6.85 3.74
CA THR A 119 -2.61 6.30 4.73
C THR A 119 -3.86 5.70 4.09
N GLY A 120 -3.85 5.57 2.76
CA GLY A 120 -4.95 5.05 1.96
C GLY A 120 -5.74 6.13 1.22
N PHE A 121 -6.46 5.70 0.18
CA PHE A 121 -7.28 6.58 -0.63
C PHE A 121 -8.54 7.06 0.12
N PRO A 122 -9.09 8.24 -0.24
CA PRO A 122 -10.38 8.71 0.27
C PRO A 122 -11.50 7.71 -0.04
N THR A 123 -12.48 7.63 0.86
CA THR A 123 -13.62 6.71 0.73
C THR A 123 -14.38 6.87 -0.59
N ASP A 124 -14.58 8.11 -1.05
CA ASP A 124 -15.30 8.38 -2.30
C ASP A 124 -14.54 7.85 -3.52
N ALA A 125 -13.21 7.99 -3.53
CA ALA A 125 -12.36 7.40 -4.56
C ALA A 125 -12.42 5.87 -4.54
N VAL A 126 -12.38 5.26 -3.36
CA VAL A 126 -12.52 3.81 -3.18
C VAL A 126 -13.86 3.32 -3.72
N ASN A 127 -14.94 4.05 -3.48
CA ASN A 127 -16.26 3.74 -3.98
C ASN A 127 -16.35 3.89 -5.51
N CYS A 128 -15.71 4.90 -6.11
CA CYS A 128 -15.61 5.02 -7.57
C CYS A 128 -14.88 3.81 -8.19
N VAL A 129 -13.74 3.40 -7.62
CA VAL A 129 -13.00 2.21 -8.10
C VAL A 129 -13.86 0.96 -7.97
N ALA A 130 -14.52 0.77 -6.82
CA ALA A 130 -15.42 -0.36 -6.60
C ALA A 130 -16.53 -0.41 -7.65
N ALA A 131 -17.20 0.72 -7.92
CA ALA A 131 -18.27 0.81 -8.92
C ALA A 131 -17.75 0.48 -10.33
N LEU A 132 -16.60 1.05 -10.73
CA LEU A 132 -15.98 0.80 -12.04
C LEU A 132 -15.47 -0.64 -12.21
N GLN A 133 -15.16 -1.34 -11.12
CA GLN A 133 -14.83 -2.78 -11.12
C GLN A 133 -16.08 -3.67 -11.01
N GLY A 134 -17.28 -3.10 -10.95
CA GLY A 134 -18.54 -3.85 -10.82
C GLY A 134 -18.80 -4.40 -9.42
N ILE A 135 -18.14 -3.89 -8.39
CA ILE A 135 -18.27 -4.31 -7.00
C ILE A 135 -19.34 -3.46 -6.30
N GLN A 136 -20.55 -4.00 -6.20
CA GLN A 136 -21.72 -3.29 -5.63
C GLN A 136 -21.64 -3.07 -4.11
N ALA A 137 -21.11 -4.06 -3.37
CA ALA A 137 -21.04 -4.01 -1.92
C ALA A 137 -19.73 -4.67 -1.45
N PRO A 138 -18.60 -3.95 -1.48
CA PRO A 138 -17.33 -4.52 -1.05
C PRO A 138 -17.41 -4.91 0.43
N SER A 139 -16.99 -6.14 0.75
CA SER A 139 -16.75 -6.55 2.14
C SER A 139 -15.69 -5.65 2.79
N ARG A 140 -15.63 -5.61 4.12
CA ARG A 140 -14.64 -4.81 4.86
C ARG A 140 -13.21 -4.99 4.33
N ILE A 141 -12.79 -6.24 4.06
CA ILE A 141 -11.44 -6.51 3.56
C ILE A 141 -11.26 -6.06 2.11
N GLN A 142 -12.28 -6.16 1.26
CA GLN A 142 -12.23 -5.62 -0.11
C GLN A 142 -12.11 -4.10 -0.08
N SER A 143 -12.88 -3.39 0.75
CA SER A 143 -12.74 -1.94 0.91
C SER A 143 -11.35 -1.54 1.38
N LEU A 144 -10.74 -2.29 2.32
CA LEU A 144 -9.37 -2.04 2.75
C LEU A 144 -8.36 -2.29 1.62
N ARG A 145 -8.52 -3.37 0.84
CA ARG A 145 -7.66 -3.67 -0.31
C ARG A 145 -7.72 -2.56 -1.35
N LEU A 146 -8.91 -2.08 -1.69
CA LEU A 146 -9.08 -0.94 -2.59
C LEU A 146 -8.48 0.35 -2.01
N LYS A 147 -8.71 0.62 -0.72
CA LYS A 147 -8.15 1.77 0.00
C LYS A 147 -6.63 1.83 -0.10
N PHE A 148 -5.94 0.69 -0.02
CA PHE A 148 -4.48 0.62 -0.07
C PHE A 148 -3.93 0.20 -1.44
N GLY A 149 -4.74 0.24 -2.50
CA GLY A 149 -4.28 -0.06 -3.87
C GLY A 149 -3.78 -1.49 -4.07
N CYS A 150 -4.32 -2.46 -3.33
CA CYS A 150 -3.98 -3.88 -3.50
C CYS A 150 -4.44 -4.37 -4.87
N THR A 151 -3.48 -4.85 -5.68
CA THR A 151 -3.75 -5.41 -7.02
C THR A 151 -3.81 -6.93 -7.04
N CYS A 152 -3.21 -7.62 -6.05
CA CYS A 152 -3.23 -9.08 -5.98
C CYS A 152 -4.53 -9.66 -5.40
N GLY A 153 -5.38 -8.83 -4.79
CA GLY A 153 -6.60 -9.25 -4.11
C GLY A 153 -6.36 -10.10 -2.86
N GLN A 154 -5.12 -10.24 -2.38
CA GLN A 154 -4.75 -11.15 -1.27
C GLN A 154 -4.08 -10.44 -0.08
N CYS A 155 -3.86 -9.12 -0.12
CA CYS A 155 -3.23 -8.42 1.00
C CYS A 155 -3.99 -8.64 2.32
N VAL A 156 -3.25 -8.98 3.37
CA VAL A 156 -3.72 -9.04 4.76
C VAL A 156 -3.94 -7.61 5.26
N ASP A 157 -5.04 -7.39 5.98
CA ASP A 157 -5.53 -6.06 6.39
C ASP A 157 -5.67 -5.02 5.27
N GLY A 158 -5.61 -5.47 4.00
CA GLY A 158 -5.68 -4.63 2.81
C GLY A 158 -4.35 -4.10 2.28
N PHE A 159 -3.28 -4.06 3.09
CA PHE A 159 -2.00 -3.46 2.71
C PHE A 159 -0.80 -4.42 2.71
N PHE A 160 -0.83 -5.49 3.51
CA PHE A 160 0.32 -6.38 3.68
C PHE A 160 0.31 -7.51 2.66
N SER A 161 1.17 -7.44 1.64
CA SER A 161 1.17 -8.40 0.52
C SER A 161 1.79 -9.76 0.89
N ALA A 162 1.46 -10.78 0.09
CA ALA A 162 2.00 -12.13 0.30
C ALA A 162 3.53 -12.17 0.12
N ARG A 163 4.07 -11.48 -0.90
CA ARG A 163 5.51 -11.43 -1.16
C ARG A 163 6.28 -10.68 -0.09
N MET A 164 5.76 -9.55 0.38
CA MET A 164 6.37 -8.84 1.52
C MET A 164 6.35 -9.68 2.79
N ARG A 165 5.29 -10.46 3.01
CA ARG A 165 5.24 -11.41 4.14
C ARG A 165 6.36 -12.43 4.06
N GLU A 166 6.62 -13.03 2.91
CA GLU A 166 7.73 -13.97 2.75
C GLU A 166 9.09 -13.30 2.96
N ALA A 167 9.28 -12.07 2.46
CA ALA A 167 10.50 -11.30 2.71
C ALA A 167 10.72 -11.08 4.21
N LEU A 168 9.69 -10.68 4.95
CA LEU A 168 9.79 -10.50 6.41
C LEU A 168 9.94 -11.83 7.17
N LEU A 169 9.33 -12.93 6.71
CA LEU A 169 9.53 -14.25 7.31
C LEU A 169 10.98 -14.70 7.19
N CYS A 170 11.58 -14.49 6.00
CA CYS A 170 13.00 -14.75 5.75
C CYS A 170 13.88 -13.91 6.68
N GLN A 171 13.65 -12.60 6.77
CA GLN A 171 14.40 -11.73 7.68
C GLN A 171 14.24 -12.09 9.15
N GLY A 172 13.04 -12.52 9.55
CA GLY A 172 12.79 -12.99 10.91
C GLY A 172 13.62 -14.22 11.24
N GLU A 173 13.80 -15.15 10.28
CA GLU A 173 14.61 -16.35 10.46
C GLU A 173 16.10 -16.02 10.57
N LEU A 174 16.60 -15.28 9.58
CA LEU A 174 18.00 -14.87 9.53
C LEU A 174 18.39 -14.06 10.78
N SER A 175 17.56 -13.09 11.16
CA SER A 175 17.82 -12.27 12.35
C SER A 175 17.75 -13.10 13.62
N HIS A 176 16.78 -14.00 13.76
CA HIS A 176 16.69 -14.88 14.92
C HIS A 176 17.95 -15.74 15.06
N ASP A 177 18.36 -16.41 14.00
CA ASP A 177 19.49 -17.34 14.03
C ASP A 177 20.81 -16.62 14.24
N MET A 178 21.07 -15.53 13.50
CA MET A 178 22.28 -14.71 13.68
C MET A 178 22.38 -14.12 15.08
N LEU A 179 21.27 -13.63 15.64
CA LEU A 179 21.29 -13.04 16.98
C LEU A 179 21.33 -14.09 18.09
N ASP A 180 20.98 -15.35 17.81
CA ASP A 180 21.11 -16.40 18.81
C ASP A 180 22.55 -16.94 18.92
N GLU A 181 23.35 -16.75 17.86
CA GLU A 181 24.78 -17.04 17.92
C GLU A 181 25.48 -16.21 19.00
N TYR A 182 26.44 -16.83 19.68
CA TYR A 182 27.28 -16.19 20.72
C TYR A 182 26.51 -15.53 21.87
N ASN A 183 25.23 -15.86 22.07
CA ASN A 183 24.39 -15.26 23.11
C ASN A 183 24.92 -15.50 24.55
N ASP A 184 25.92 -16.38 24.73
CA ASP A 184 26.61 -16.57 26.01
C ASP A 184 27.67 -15.49 26.32
N ASP A 185 28.30 -14.89 25.31
CA ASP A 185 29.29 -13.81 25.47
C ASP A 185 28.62 -12.45 25.29
N GLY A 186 28.15 -11.86 26.39
CA GLY A 186 27.37 -10.63 26.37
C GLY A 186 28.10 -9.41 25.77
N PRO A 187 29.35 -9.10 26.16
CA PRO A 187 30.11 -8.01 25.55
C PRO A 187 30.31 -8.20 24.04
N PHE A 188 30.72 -9.39 23.60
CA PHE A 188 30.90 -9.68 22.18
C PHE A 188 29.59 -9.59 21.41
N TRP A 189 28.50 -10.16 21.94
CA TRP A 189 27.17 -10.10 21.35
C TRP A 189 26.69 -8.65 21.16
N ALA A 190 26.85 -7.80 22.19
CA ALA A 190 26.42 -6.41 22.11
C ALA A 190 27.23 -5.59 21.09
N GLU A 191 28.52 -5.90 20.94
CA GLU A 191 29.38 -5.29 19.92
C GLU A 191 28.99 -5.75 18.51
N MET A 192 28.88 -7.06 18.30
CA MET A 192 28.58 -7.67 17.00
C MET A 192 27.19 -7.28 16.47
N HIS A 193 26.19 -7.21 17.35
CA HIS A 193 24.79 -6.99 16.97
C HIS A 193 24.29 -5.56 17.23
N GLY A 194 25.20 -4.58 17.36
CA GLY A 194 24.85 -3.19 17.59
C GLY A 194 23.83 -2.63 16.58
N HIS A 195 23.94 -3.04 15.30
CA HIS A 195 23.02 -2.66 14.23
C HIS A 195 21.58 -3.14 14.48
N ALA A 196 21.39 -4.36 14.99
CA ALA A 196 20.08 -4.93 15.30
C ALA A 196 19.49 -4.37 16.59
N THR A 197 20.32 -3.88 17.51
CA THR A 197 19.83 -3.31 18.77
C THR A 197 19.61 -1.80 18.73
N ARG A 198 19.88 -1.13 17.60
CA ARG A 198 19.89 0.35 17.50
C ARG A 198 18.57 1.03 17.91
N HIS A 199 17.46 0.34 17.71
CA HIS A 199 16.11 0.84 18.05
C HIS A 199 15.72 0.59 19.51
N VAL A 200 16.43 -0.31 20.19
CA VAL A 200 16.19 -0.65 21.60
C VAL A 200 16.59 0.54 22.49
N ALA A 201 15.90 0.76 23.60
CA ALA A 201 16.23 1.84 24.53
C ALA A 201 17.69 1.74 25.05
N PRO A 202 18.45 2.86 25.16
CA PRO A 202 19.87 2.81 25.50
C PRO A 202 20.24 2.14 26.82
N ASP A 203 19.35 2.17 27.80
CA ASP A 203 19.50 1.48 29.09
C ASP A 203 19.37 -0.04 28.96
N ILE A 204 18.44 -0.51 28.13
CA ILE A 204 18.29 -1.93 27.78
C ILE A 204 19.48 -2.40 26.96
N GLN A 205 19.95 -1.61 25.99
CA GLN A 205 21.15 -1.91 25.20
C GLN A 205 22.37 -2.16 26.10
N ARG A 206 22.62 -1.29 27.09
CA ARG A 206 23.71 -1.49 28.07
C ARG A 206 23.56 -2.80 28.83
N ASN A 207 22.33 -3.19 29.18
CA ASN A 207 22.05 -4.42 29.90
C ASN A 207 22.26 -5.69 29.05
N PHE A 208 22.25 -5.58 27.70
CA PHE A 208 22.61 -6.72 26.85
C PHE A 208 24.03 -7.19 27.06
N THR A 209 24.96 -6.37 27.57
CA THR A 209 26.34 -6.83 27.86
C THR A 209 26.42 -7.83 29.02
N THR A 210 25.48 -7.79 29.96
CA THR A 210 25.55 -8.57 31.21
C THR A 210 24.38 -9.51 31.41
N ASN A 211 23.28 -9.35 30.69
CA ASN A 211 22.05 -10.09 30.92
C ASN A 211 21.67 -11.03 29.76
N ARG A 212 21.98 -12.33 29.91
CA ARG A 212 21.64 -13.36 28.92
C ARG A 212 20.14 -13.50 28.66
N SER A 213 19.33 -13.51 29.71
CA SER A 213 17.86 -13.64 29.56
C SER A 213 17.27 -12.47 28.78
N LEU A 214 17.84 -11.27 28.93
CA LEU A 214 17.40 -10.08 28.21
C LEU A 214 17.72 -10.17 26.72
N ARG A 215 18.94 -10.59 26.36
CA ARG A 215 19.34 -10.86 24.98
C ARG A 215 18.42 -11.89 24.35
N ARG A 216 18.28 -13.08 24.97
CA ARG A 216 17.39 -14.14 24.47
C ARG A 216 15.94 -13.67 24.35
N GLY A 217 15.47 -12.87 25.32
CA GLY A 217 14.14 -12.29 25.28
C GLY A 217 13.91 -11.40 24.06
N PHE A 218 14.89 -10.58 23.68
CA PHE A 218 14.88 -9.78 22.44
C PHE A 218 14.91 -10.67 21.18
N VAL A 219 15.81 -11.65 21.13
CA VAL A 219 15.92 -12.60 19.99
C VAL A 219 14.61 -13.35 19.76
N ASN A 220 13.97 -13.82 20.83
CA ASN A 220 12.71 -14.56 20.73
C ASN A 220 11.56 -13.71 20.13
N ILE A 221 11.64 -12.37 20.11
CA ILE A 221 10.62 -11.53 19.46
C ILE A 221 10.54 -11.82 17.97
N PHE A 222 11.67 -12.05 17.30
CA PHE A 222 11.69 -12.39 15.88
C PHE A 222 10.88 -13.67 15.60
N ALA A 223 10.99 -14.68 16.47
CA ALA A 223 10.18 -15.89 16.38
C ALA A 223 8.68 -15.60 16.58
N HIS A 224 8.32 -14.78 17.59
CA HIS A 224 6.92 -14.40 17.82
C HIS A 224 6.31 -13.59 16.66
N VAL A 225 7.12 -12.76 15.99
CA VAL A 225 6.71 -12.05 14.76
C VAL A 225 6.42 -13.04 13.64
N LYS A 226 7.31 -14.02 13.41
CA LYS A 226 7.09 -15.08 12.41
C LYS A 226 5.81 -15.84 12.71
N ASP A 227 5.61 -16.28 13.97
CA ASP A 227 4.42 -17.00 14.39
C ASP A 227 3.12 -16.23 14.11
N ALA A 228 3.11 -14.91 14.37
CA ALA A 228 1.97 -14.06 14.04
C ALA A 228 1.69 -14.04 12.52
N MET A 229 2.73 -13.87 11.71
CA MET A 229 2.60 -13.81 10.24
C MET A 229 2.22 -15.15 9.62
N SER A 230 2.76 -16.27 10.13
CA SER A 230 2.41 -17.62 9.70
C SER A 230 0.95 -17.98 10.01
N ARG A 231 0.34 -17.35 11.02
CA ARG A 231 -1.10 -17.44 11.31
C ARG A 231 -1.97 -16.51 10.46
N GLY A 232 -1.37 -15.81 9.49
CA GLY A 232 -2.07 -14.92 8.56
C GLY A 232 -2.32 -13.52 9.11
N ALA A 233 -1.67 -13.12 10.20
CA ALA A 233 -1.77 -11.76 10.74
C ALA A 233 -0.72 -10.82 10.12
N SER A 234 -1.00 -9.52 10.10
CA SER A 234 0.01 -8.51 9.81
C SER A 234 0.99 -8.35 10.99
N PRO A 235 2.22 -7.88 10.77
CA PRO A 235 3.23 -7.76 11.82
C PRO A 235 3.02 -6.50 12.69
N ARG A 236 1.80 -6.30 13.19
CA ARG A 236 1.45 -5.25 14.15
C ARG A 236 1.94 -5.66 15.53
N VAL A 237 2.37 -4.69 16.34
CA VAL A 237 2.81 -4.92 17.74
C VAL A 237 1.80 -5.78 18.51
N GLN A 238 0.49 -5.49 18.41
CA GLN A 238 -0.53 -6.27 19.11
C GLN A 238 -0.54 -7.75 18.68
N ASN A 239 -0.44 -8.03 17.39
CA ASN A 239 -0.44 -9.41 16.88
C ASN A 239 0.78 -10.20 17.36
N VAL A 240 1.94 -9.52 17.49
CA VAL A 240 3.17 -10.12 18.06
C VAL A 240 2.99 -10.41 19.55
N LEU A 241 2.40 -9.49 20.30
CA LEU A 241 2.10 -9.70 21.72
C LEU A 241 1.09 -10.82 21.94
N ASP A 242 0.09 -10.94 21.08
CA ASP A 242 -0.90 -12.01 21.11
C ASP A 242 -0.25 -13.37 20.80
N ALA A 243 0.64 -13.42 19.80
CA ALA A 243 1.42 -14.61 19.47
C ALA A 243 2.33 -15.04 20.64
N TRP A 244 3.06 -14.09 21.24
CA TRP A 244 3.89 -14.34 22.41
C TRP A 244 3.07 -14.86 23.59
N THR A 245 1.97 -14.20 23.94
CA THR A 245 1.11 -14.59 25.06
C THR A 245 0.54 -16.00 24.87
N SER A 246 0.29 -16.38 23.61
CA SER A 246 -0.26 -17.69 23.24
C SER A 246 0.81 -18.77 23.02
N SER A 247 2.09 -18.42 23.04
CA SER A 247 3.19 -19.33 22.69
C SER A 247 3.48 -20.39 23.75
N GLY A 248 3.11 -20.14 25.02
CA GLY A 248 3.52 -20.99 26.14
C GLY A 248 5.03 -21.04 26.35
N GLU A 249 5.75 -19.98 25.96
CA GLU A 249 7.21 -19.86 26.00
C GLU A 249 7.82 -20.39 27.32
N TRP A 250 8.75 -21.34 27.20
CA TRP A 250 9.52 -21.87 28.32
C TRP A 250 11.00 -22.05 27.96
N PRO A 251 11.95 -21.45 28.72
CA PRO A 251 11.73 -20.49 29.81
C PRO A 251 11.15 -19.16 29.30
N PRO A 252 10.38 -18.41 30.12
CA PRO A 252 9.66 -17.20 29.68
C PRO A 252 10.60 -15.98 29.61
N VAL A 253 11.62 -16.04 28.74
CA VAL A 253 12.68 -15.02 28.69
C VAL A 253 12.25 -13.76 27.93
N THR A 254 11.33 -13.84 26.96
CA THR A 254 10.74 -12.65 26.33
C THR A 254 10.02 -11.77 27.36
N LYS A 255 9.41 -12.37 28.39
CA LYS A 255 8.81 -11.63 29.51
C LYS A 255 9.80 -10.66 30.16
N SER A 256 11.04 -11.11 30.39
CA SER A 256 12.08 -10.27 31.02
C SER A 256 12.47 -9.07 30.16
N TYR A 257 12.30 -9.14 28.84
CA TYR A 257 12.55 -8.03 27.94
C TYR A 257 11.45 -6.98 28.05
N PHE A 258 10.19 -7.40 27.96
CA PHE A 258 9.05 -6.49 28.08
C PHE A 258 8.96 -5.84 29.47
N GLU A 259 9.21 -6.58 30.56
CA GLU A 259 9.20 -6.03 31.93
C GLU A 259 10.26 -4.95 32.17
N ARG A 260 11.31 -4.89 31.34
CA ARG A 260 12.35 -3.87 31.37
C ARG A 260 12.09 -2.69 30.42
N GLY A 261 10.89 -2.62 29.85
CA GLY A 261 10.50 -1.55 28.93
C GLY A 261 10.90 -1.78 27.48
N GLY A 262 11.38 -2.98 27.13
CA GLY A 262 11.61 -3.35 25.74
C GLY A 262 10.30 -3.46 24.97
N ALA A 263 10.33 -3.28 23.65
CA ALA A 263 9.13 -3.32 22.83
C ALA A 263 9.30 -4.23 21.59
N ALA A 264 8.20 -4.85 21.16
CA ALA A 264 8.23 -5.69 19.95
C ALA A 264 8.55 -4.88 18.68
N VAL A 265 8.27 -3.58 18.72
CA VAL A 265 8.56 -2.63 17.64
C VAL A 265 10.07 -2.56 17.34
N ASP A 266 10.93 -2.83 18.33
CA ASP A 266 12.37 -2.75 18.19
C ASP A 266 12.88 -3.81 17.20
N ALA A 267 12.41 -5.05 17.34
CA ALA A 267 12.73 -6.15 16.43
C ALA A 267 12.03 -6.00 15.06
N LEU A 268 10.76 -5.58 15.07
CA LEU A 268 10.00 -5.34 13.85
C LEU A 268 10.70 -4.32 12.93
N ARG A 269 11.22 -3.23 13.48
CA ARG A 269 11.95 -2.22 12.69
C ARG A 269 13.16 -2.82 12.00
N VAL A 270 13.95 -3.62 12.72
CA VAL A 270 15.11 -4.32 12.13
C VAL A 270 14.67 -5.21 10.97
N MET A 271 13.60 -6.00 11.14
CA MET A 271 13.10 -6.87 10.08
C MET A 271 12.66 -6.10 8.83
N PHE A 272 11.95 -4.98 9.01
CA PHE A 272 11.49 -4.15 7.89
C PHE A 272 12.64 -3.44 7.18
N GLU A 273 13.61 -2.92 7.93
CA GLU A 273 14.81 -2.28 7.37
C GLU A 273 15.65 -3.29 6.60
N ALA A 274 15.92 -4.46 7.19
CA ALA A 274 16.67 -5.52 6.52
C ALA A 274 15.94 -6.01 5.26
N ALA A 275 14.62 -6.23 5.32
CA ALA A 275 13.84 -6.65 4.15
C ALA A 275 13.86 -5.62 3.03
N ARG A 276 13.75 -4.32 3.37
CA ARG A 276 13.86 -3.22 2.41
C ARG A 276 15.26 -3.15 1.81
N ASP A 277 16.29 -3.14 2.65
CA ASP A 277 17.68 -2.89 2.26
C ASP A 277 18.26 -4.07 1.44
N GLU A 278 17.76 -5.28 1.65
CA GLU A 278 18.14 -6.48 0.90
C GLU A 278 17.30 -6.74 -0.36
N ASP A 279 16.12 -6.12 -0.49
CA ASP A 279 15.31 -6.23 -1.70
C ASP A 279 16.07 -5.62 -2.90
N GLN A 280 15.98 -6.28 -4.06
CA GLN A 280 16.71 -5.88 -5.26
C GLN A 280 16.24 -4.54 -5.83
N TRP A 281 14.97 -4.20 -5.64
CA TRP A 281 14.33 -3.03 -6.24
C TRP A 281 14.12 -1.90 -5.23
N ALA A 282 13.84 -2.23 -3.96
CA ALA A 282 13.68 -1.26 -2.88
C ALA A 282 15.00 -0.93 -2.15
N GLY A 283 16.02 -1.77 -2.31
CA GLY A 283 17.29 -1.66 -1.59
C GLY A 283 18.50 -1.95 -2.47
N SER A 284 19.49 -2.60 -1.86
CA SER A 284 20.81 -2.87 -2.45
C SER A 284 20.96 -4.28 -3.02
N GLY A 285 19.99 -5.18 -2.81
CA GLY A 285 20.11 -6.59 -3.24
C GLY A 285 21.13 -7.42 -2.44
N GLY A 286 21.74 -6.84 -1.41
CA GLY A 286 23.06 -7.26 -0.93
C GLY A 286 23.16 -8.67 -0.36
N LEU A 287 22.12 -9.22 0.28
CA LEU A 287 22.26 -10.54 0.93
C LEU A 287 22.18 -11.70 -0.09
N LEU A 288 21.26 -11.65 -1.05
CA LEU A 288 21.17 -12.66 -2.10
C LEU A 288 22.38 -12.60 -3.04
N ASP A 289 22.83 -11.40 -3.39
CA ASP A 289 24.01 -11.21 -4.25
C ASP A 289 25.30 -11.72 -3.57
N ASN A 290 25.47 -11.49 -2.26
CA ASN A 290 26.67 -11.92 -1.53
C ASN A 290 26.66 -13.40 -1.11
N ILE A 291 25.49 -14.01 -0.84
CA ILE A 291 25.39 -15.43 -0.46
C ILE A 291 25.39 -16.34 -1.68
N PHE A 292 24.68 -15.97 -2.75
CA PHE A 292 24.51 -16.84 -3.91
C PHE A 292 25.45 -16.51 -5.07
N GLY A 293 26.05 -15.31 -5.12
CA GLY A 293 27.13 -15.00 -6.06
C GLY A 293 26.73 -15.24 -7.53
N VAL A 294 25.55 -14.80 -7.95
CA VAL A 294 25.07 -15.00 -9.32
C VAL A 294 24.46 -13.75 -9.91
N ASP A 295 24.96 -13.37 -11.09
CA ASP A 295 24.43 -12.34 -12.00
C ASP A 295 22.98 -12.63 -12.49
N GLN A 296 22.34 -13.71 -12.05
CA GLN A 296 20.94 -14.05 -12.35
C GLN A 296 20.35 -14.86 -11.17
N VAL A 297 19.80 -14.17 -10.17
CA VAL A 297 18.99 -14.82 -9.14
C VAL A 297 17.63 -15.13 -9.77
N GLU A 298 17.43 -16.37 -10.22
CA GLU A 298 16.08 -16.87 -10.48
C GLU A 298 15.29 -16.79 -9.17
N GLU A 299 14.14 -16.13 -9.23
CA GLU A 299 13.25 -16.02 -8.09
C GLU A 299 12.90 -17.42 -7.56
N PRO A 300 13.07 -17.70 -6.25
CA PRO A 300 12.77 -19.01 -5.69
C PRO A 300 11.35 -19.43 -6.04
N ALA A 301 11.14 -20.69 -6.43
CA ALA A 301 9.85 -21.18 -6.94
C ALA A 301 8.65 -20.88 -6.01
N GLY A 302 8.88 -20.89 -4.69
CA GLY A 302 7.86 -20.50 -3.71
C GLY A 302 7.46 -19.02 -3.77
N LEU A 303 8.41 -18.12 -4.01
CA LEU A 303 8.16 -16.68 -4.16
C LEU A 303 7.55 -16.37 -5.53
N ALA A 304 8.05 -17.03 -6.58
CA ALA A 304 7.50 -16.94 -7.95
C ALA A 304 6.03 -17.39 -8.03
N ALA A 305 5.60 -18.32 -7.17
CA ALA A 305 4.21 -18.77 -7.09
C ALA A 305 3.26 -17.74 -6.43
N LEU A 306 3.80 -16.72 -5.74
CA LEU A 306 2.98 -15.71 -5.08
C LEU A 306 2.59 -14.59 -6.04
N PRO A 307 1.34 -14.08 -5.95
CA PRO A 307 0.87 -13.04 -6.85
C PRO A 307 1.60 -11.73 -6.61
N HIS A 308 2.03 -11.08 -7.68
CA HIS A 308 2.54 -9.71 -7.63
C HIS A 308 1.47 -8.74 -7.13
N CYS A 309 1.89 -7.81 -6.30
CA CYS A 309 1.05 -6.75 -5.77
C CYS A 309 1.76 -5.40 -5.88
N ARG A 310 0.99 -4.34 -6.12
CA ARG A 310 1.50 -2.97 -6.02
C ARG A 310 2.11 -2.68 -4.63
N ASN A 311 1.65 -3.40 -3.59
CA ASN A 311 2.14 -3.23 -2.22
C ASN A 311 3.41 -4.04 -1.89
N ASP A 312 4.01 -4.79 -2.83
CA ASP A 312 5.15 -5.67 -2.54
C ASP A 312 6.39 -4.93 -2.05
N LEU A 313 6.63 -3.72 -2.55
CA LEU A 313 7.82 -2.92 -2.25
C LEU A 313 7.53 -1.73 -1.32
N GLU A 314 6.33 -1.64 -0.77
CA GLU A 314 5.84 -0.46 -0.05
C GLU A 314 6.15 -0.57 1.46
N PHE A 315 7.42 -0.89 1.77
CA PHE A 315 7.86 -1.21 3.13
C PHE A 315 7.58 -0.09 4.14
N GLY A 316 7.83 1.18 3.79
CA GLY A 316 7.57 2.30 4.69
C GLY A 316 6.07 2.51 4.97
N MET A 317 5.22 2.39 3.94
CA MET A 317 3.76 2.41 4.11
C MET A 317 3.30 1.28 5.03
N VAL A 318 3.74 0.04 4.79
CA VAL A 318 3.34 -1.11 5.61
C VAL A 318 3.86 -0.97 7.05
N ALA A 319 5.09 -0.49 7.23
CA ALA A 319 5.67 -0.21 8.55
C ALA A 319 4.84 0.85 9.30
N LEU A 320 4.49 1.96 8.65
CA LEU A 320 3.59 2.99 9.18
C LEU A 320 2.27 2.37 9.65
N MET A 321 1.65 1.55 8.79
CA MET A 321 0.41 0.86 9.11
C MET A 321 0.55 -0.11 10.29
N CYS A 322 1.75 -0.66 10.53
CA CYS A 322 2.07 -1.50 11.68
C CYS A 322 2.51 -0.72 12.95
N GLY A 323 2.49 0.61 12.92
CA GLY A 323 2.85 1.46 14.07
C GLY A 323 4.33 1.88 14.10
N MET A 324 5.04 1.75 12.98
CA MET A 324 6.44 2.11 12.83
C MET A 324 6.60 3.25 11.81
N PRO A 325 6.28 4.51 12.20
CA PRO A 325 6.51 5.64 11.30
C PRO A 325 8.00 5.85 11.06
N ASN A 326 8.36 6.42 9.92
CA ASN A 326 9.74 6.74 9.53
C ASN A 326 10.65 5.50 9.57
N LEU A 327 10.37 4.53 8.71
CA LEU A 327 11.28 3.42 8.41
C LEU A 327 12.45 3.94 7.56
#